data_AF-A0A1B6KYM8-F1
#
_entry.id   AF-A0A1B6KYM8-F1
#
_cell.length_a   1.000
_cell.length_b   1.000
_cell.length_c   1.000
_cell.angle_alpha   90.00
_cell.angle_beta   90.00
_cell.angle_gamma   90.00
#
_symmetry.space_group_name_H-M   'P 1'
#
loop_
_entity.id
_entity.type
_entity.pdbx_description
1 polymer ?
#
loop_
_entity_poly.entity_id
_entity_poly.type
_entity_poly.pdbx_seq_one_letter_code
_entity_poly.pdbx_strand_id
1 'polypeptide(L)'
;GNTVLYACRNVTLQANVFDNFKMSVHYDKIPSYWRNVTYKAYAALRYAAYQYVSEDIISVQNPSNQIYFEANLAPNLRTLNFTMATPLLNAKLQNLSPPRYIQPFVWWHPQYTSFEMYANNIFKGQQFPTCVVDNNWAQTFDNKSYPIKLGKCWHAMFHYTPKEDPTSSESTNDYDEDEISILVQEASSSNEKELMIVLGGYNIYMQPTPGNSPAQVTVNGQQTPVSKSYLTELFDQNGNTLAQMYARPNGEVHFYAAQQDINVQYDGTAVKVKAQNSYRSETRGLCGTFNTQPVDDFTTPQGYILQNPYEFAATYALES
;
A
#
# COMPACT_ATOMS: atom_id res chain seq x y z
N GLY A 1 -6.47 -10.14 13.73
CA GLY A 1 -5.46 -9.73 12.74
C GLY A 1 -6.09 -9.64 11.36
N ASN A 2 -6.34 -8.41 10.90
CA ASN A 2 -6.74 -8.09 9.52
C ASN A 2 -5.54 -7.45 8.81
N THR A 3 -4.46 -8.20 8.66
CA THR A 3 -3.15 -7.67 8.29
C THR A 3 -2.67 -8.27 6.99
N VAL A 4 -2.44 -7.34 6.09
CA VAL A 4 -2.34 -7.56 4.66
C VAL A 4 -0.85 -7.79 4.36
N LEU A 5 -0.34 -8.99 4.68
CA LEU A 5 0.94 -9.50 4.15
C LEU A 5 0.98 -9.34 2.63
N TYR A 6 2.13 -9.34 1.97
CA TYR A 6 2.24 -9.17 0.51
C TYR A 6 1.25 -10.07 -0.26
N ALA A 7 1.09 -11.33 0.18
CA ALA A 7 0.08 -12.25 -0.34
C ALA A 7 -1.35 -11.72 -0.16
N CYS A 8 -1.71 -11.28 1.04
CA CYS A 8 -2.99 -10.62 1.31
C CYS A 8 -3.13 -9.29 0.54
N ARG A 9 -2.07 -8.51 0.33
CA ARG A 9 -2.09 -7.22 -0.41
C ARG A 9 -2.47 -7.48 -1.85
N ASN A 10 -1.85 -8.49 -2.44
CA ASN A 10 -2.17 -8.91 -3.79
C ASN A 10 -3.62 -9.38 -3.90
N VAL A 11 -4.12 -10.11 -2.89
CA VAL A 11 -5.52 -10.56 -2.84
C VAL A 11 -6.50 -9.40 -2.61
N THR A 12 -6.20 -8.44 -1.73
CA THR A 12 -7.05 -7.27 -1.47
C THR A 12 -7.10 -6.33 -2.68
N LEU A 13 -5.96 -6.13 -3.36
CA LEU A 13 -5.92 -5.37 -4.62
C LEU A 13 -6.78 -6.03 -5.69
N GLN A 14 -6.82 -7.36 -5.72
CA GLN A 14 -7.67 -8.14 -6.63
C GLN A 14 -9.15 -8.09 -6.23
N ALA A 15 -9.46 -8.16 -4.94
CA ALA A 15 -10.84 -8.23 -4.43
C ALA A 15 -11.66 -6.95 -4.65
N ASN A 16 -11.00 -5.81 -4.82
CA ASN A 16 -11.65 -4.50 -5.04
C ASN A 16 -11.71 -4.08 -6.51
N VAL A 17 -11.28 -4.94 -7.44
CA VAL A 17 -11.43 -4.68 -8.88
C VAL A 17 -12.91 -4.73 -9.24
N PHE A 18 -13.37 -3.80 -10.09
CA PHE A 18 -14.72 -3.86 -10.62
C PHE A 18 -14.93 -5.14 -11.43
N ASP A 19 -15.88 -5.96 -10.99
CA ASP A 19 -16.25 -7.24 -11.61
C ASP A 19 -17.29 -7.08 -12.73
N ASN A 20 -18.13 -6.05 -12.63
CA ASN A 20 -19.13 -5.68 -13.62
C ASN A 20 -19.06 -4.18 -13.96
N PHE A 21 -18.96 -3.88 -15.25
CA PHE A 21 -19.02 -2.52 -15.77
C PHE A 21 -20.09 -2.41 -16.85
N LYS A 22 -21.04 -1.49 -16.67
CA LYS A 22 -22.08 -1.16 -17.65
C LYS A 22 -22.06 0.32 -17.94
N MET A 23 -21.94 0.68 -19.20
CA MET A 23 -21.91 2.07 -19.66
C MET A 23 -22.80 2.25 -20.87
N SER A 24 -23.62 3.30 -20.84
CA SER A 24 -24.44 3.72 -21.97
C SER A 24 -24.09 5.14 -22.37
N VAL A 25 -23.62 5.32 -23.61
CA VAL A 25 -23.23 6.61 -24.17
C VAL A 25 -24.30 7.08 -25.14
N HIS A 26 -24.94 8.20 -24.82
CA HIS A 26 -25.92 8.84 -25.70
C HIS A 26 -25.25 9.99 -26.47
N TYR A 27 -25.57 10.14 -27.75
CA TYR A 27 -24.98 11.15 -28.62
C TYR A 27 -25.91 11.59 -29.74
N ASP A 28 -25.85 12.87 -30.12
CA ASP A 28 -26.61 13.37 -31.27
C ASP A 28 -25.83 13.21 -32.58
N LYS A 29 -24.54 13.55 -32.58
CA LYS A 29 -23.63 13.40 -33.73
C LYS A 29 -22.23 13.03 -33.25
N ILE A 30 -21.67 11.96 -33.83
CA ILE A 30 -20.25 11.61 -33.63
C ILE A 30 -19.42 12.41 -34.63
N PRO A 31 -18.48 13.29 -34.19
CA PRO A 31 -17.59 14.02 -35.07
C PRO A 31 -16.82 13.08 -36.01
N SER A 32 -16.55 13.53 -37.24
CA SER A 32 -15.90 12.73 -38.30
C SER A 32 -14.54 12.18 -37.87
N TYR A 33 -13.76 12.96 -37.12
CA TYR A 33 -12.50 12.53 -36.50
C TYR A 33 -12.69 11.26 -35.65
N TRP A 34 -13.65 11.29 -34.72
CA TRP A 34 -13.91 10.18 -33.81
C TRP A 34 -14.42 8.94 -34.55
N ARG A 35 -15.17 9.08 -35.65
CA ARG A 35 -15.63 7.93 -36.46
C ARG A 35 -14.46 7.10 -37.01
N ASN A 36 -13.40 7.75 -37.51
CA ASN A 36 -12.24 7.05 -38.06
C ASN A 36 -11.40 6.42 -36.94
N VAL A 37 -11.21 7.16 -35.84
CA VAL A 37 -10.46 6.68 -34.67
C VAL A 37 -11.12 5.45 -34.06
N THR A 38 -12.44 5.49 -33.82
CA THR A 38 -13.17 4.36 -33.24
C THR A 38 -13.21 3.17 -34.18
N TYR A 39 -13.36 3.38 -35.48
CA TYR A 39 -13.29 2.30 -36.47
C TYR A 39 -11.93 1.60 -36.46
N LYS A 40 -10.82 2.36 -36.46
CA LYS A 40 -9.46 1.79 -36.39
C LYS A 40 -9.22 1.05 -35.08
N ALA A 41 -9.66 1.60 -33.96
CA ALA A 41 -9.55 0.96 -32.66
C ALA A 41 -10.33 -0.37 -32.62
N TYR A 42 -11.56 -0.37 -33.15
CA TYR A 42 -12.37 -1.57 -33.27
C TYR A 42 -11.72 -2.62 -34.17
N ALA A 43 -11.20 -2.23 -35.33
CA ALA A 43 -10.50 -3.15 -36.25
C ALA A 43 -9.25 -3.77 -35.61
N ALA A 44 -8.46 -2.99 -34.87
CA ALA A 44 -7.30 -3.48 -34.13
C ALA A 44 -7.71 -4.48 -33.04
N LEU A 45 -8.78 -4.17 -32.29
CA LEU A 45 -9.32 -5.08 -31.28
C LEU A 45 -9.85 -6.37 -31.92
N ARG A 46 -10.57 -6.28 -33.05
CA ARG A 46 -11.06 -7.43 -33.81
C ARG A 46 -9.92 -8.33 -34.27
N TYR A 47 -8.82 -7.74 -34.73
CA TYR A 47 -7.63 -8.48 -35.12
C TYR A 47 -6.96 -9.18 -33.91
N ALA A 48 -6.76 -8.43 -32.82
CA ALA A 48 -6.12 -8.96 -31.62
C ALA A 48 -6.95 -10.06 -30.92
N ALA A 49 -8.28 -9.95 -30.99
CA ALA A 49 -9.21 -10.85 -30.35
C ALA A 49 -9.98 -11.72 -31.34
N TYR A 50 -9.41 -12.02 -32.52
CA TYR A 50 -10.13 -12.67 -33.62
C TYR A 50 -10.74 -14.04 -33.23
N GLN A 51 -10.12 -14.77 -32.31
CA GLN A 51 -10.60 -16.08 -31.82
C GLN A 51 -11.72 -15.96 -30.77
N TYR A 52 -11.93 -14.76 -30.23
CA TYR A 52 -12.82 -14.51 -29.09
C TYR A 52 -14.02 -13.64 -29.47
N VAL A 53 -13.99 -13.00 -30.64
CA VAL A 53 -14.99 -12.04 -31.09
C VAL A 53 -16.05 -12.70 -31.97
N SER A 54 -17.32 -12.42 -31.66
CA SER A 54 -18.48 -12.71 -32.48
C SER A 54 -19.17 -11.40 -32.81
N GLU A 55 -19.49 -11.20 -34.09
CA GLU A 55 -20.16 -10.00 -34.60
C GLU A 55 -21.52 -10.39 -35.19
N ASP A 56 -22.57 -9.63 -34.84
CA ASP A 56 -23.87 -9.69 -35.50
C ASP A 56 -24.17 -8.31 -36.10
N ILE A 57 -24.32 -8.30 -37.42
CA ILE A 57 -24.63 -7.12 -38.24
C ILE A 57 -26.00 -7.24 -38.93
N ILE A 58 -26.69 -8.38 -38.79
CA ILE A 58 -27.91 -8.69 -39.54
C ILE A 58 -29.15 -8.42 -38.67
N SER A 59 -29.13 -8.82 -37.41
CA SER A 59 -30.27 -8.70 -36.47
C SER A 59 -30.13 -7.54 -35.49
N VAL A 60 -29.55 -6.42 -35.92
CA VAL A 60 -29.31 -5.26 -35.05
C VAL A 60 -30.57 -4.40 -34.89
N GLN A 61 -31.07 -4.28 -33.66
CA GLN A 61 -32.24 -3.47 -33.30
C GLN A 61 -31.92 -2.43 -32.21
N ASN A 62 -30.71 -1.86 -32.27
CA ASN A 62 -30.24 -0.92 -31.24
C ASN A 62 -30.64 0.54 -31.56
N PRO A 63 -30.81 1.41 -30.55
CA PRO A 63 -31.10 2.82 -30.75
C PRO A 63 -29.99 3.54 -31.54
N SER A 64 -30.36 4.44 -32.46
CA SER A 64 -29.42 5.10 -33.38
C SER A 64 -28.53 6.16 -32.73
N ASN A 65 -28.91 6.64 -31.54
CA ASN A 65 -28.23 7.70 -30.78
C ASN A 65 -27.55 7.15 -29.51
N GLN A 66 -27.35 5.84 -29.43
CA GLN A 66 -26.81 5.19 -28.24
C GLN A 66 -25.76 4.14 -28.59
N ILE A 67 -24.71 4.05 -27.78
CA ILE A 67 -23.80 2.91 -27.75
C ILE A 67 -23.78 2.36 -26.32
N TYR A 68 -23.96 1.05 -26.19
CA TYR A 68 -23.91 0.35 -24.92
C TYR A 68 -22.69 -0.55 -24.85
N PHE A 69 -22.03 -0.53 -23.69
CA PHE A 69 -20.89 -1.35 -23.35
C PHE A 69 -21.18 -2.10 -22.05
N GLU A 70 -20.83 -3.38 -22.04
CA GLU A 70 -20.86 -4.21 -20.84
C GLU A 70 -19.60 -5.05 -20.77
N ALA A 71 -18.94 -5.03 -19.62
CA ALA A 71 -17.75 -5.80 -19.35
C ALA A 71 -17.97 -6.60 -18.06
N ASN A 72 -17.79 -7.91 -18.13
CA ASN A 72 -17.96 -8.84 -17.02
C ASN A 72 -16.66 -9.62 -16.82
N LEU A 73 -16.00 -9.40 -15.70
CA LEU A 73 -14.76 -10.05 -15.33
C LEU A 73 -15.06 -11.38 -14.64
N ALA A 74 -14.35 -12.45 -15.01
CA ALA A 74 -14.47 -13.72 -14.33
C ALA A 74 -13.94 -13.61 -12.88
N PRO A 75 -14.45 -14.42 -11.93
CA PRO A 75 -14.03 -14.37 -10.52
C PRO A 75 -12.53 -14.59 -10.28
N ASN A 76 -11.84 -15.22 -11.23
CA ASN A 76 -10.38 -15.44 -11.18
C ASN A 76 -9.55 -14.24 -11.70
N LEU A 77 -10.20 -13.18 -12.18
CA LEU A 77 -9.60 -11.96 -12.76
C LEU A 77 -8.67 -12.22 -13.95
N ARG A 78 -8.83 -13.35 -14.66
CA ARG A 78 -7.99 -13.73 -15.81
C ARG A 78 -8.66 -13.54 -17.15
N THR A 79 -9.99 -13.58 -17.17
CA THR A 79 -10.77 -13.58 -18.40
C THR A 79 -11.91 -12.57 -18.32
N LEU A 80 -12.12 -11.83 -19.40
CA LEU A 80 -13.16 -10.83 -19.55
C LEU A 80 -14.15 -11.26 -20.62
N ASN A 81 -15.43 -11.07 -20.33
CA ASN A 81 -16.49 -11.05 -21.33
C ASN A 81 -16.86 -9.60 -21.59
N PHE A 82 -16.87 -9.18 -22.86
CA PHE A 82 -17.22 -7.83 -23.24
C PHE A 82 -18.29 -7.84 -24.31
N THR A 83 -19.33 -7.03 -24.14
CA THR A 83 -20.41 -6.85 -25.10
C THR A 83 -20.47 -5.38 -25.49
N MET A 84 -20.54 -5.12 -26.78
CA MET A 84 -20.75 -3.80 -27.34
C MET A 84 -21.97 -3.85 -28.25
N ALA A 85 -22.95 -3.00 -27.97
CA ALA A 85 -24.13 -2.83 -28.80
C ALA A 85 -24.10 -1.41 -29.39
N THR A 86 -24.02 -1.34 -30.72
CA THR A 86 -24.00 -0.08 -31.49
C THR A 86 -25.18 -0.07 -32.46
N PRO A 87 -25.52 1.07 -33.09
CA PRO A 87 -26.57 1.10 -34.11
C PRO A 87 -26.28 0.20 -35.33
N LEU A 88 -25.01 -0.13 -35.58
CA LEU A 88 -24.59 -0.85 -36.80
C LEU A 88 -24.27 -2.32 -36.55
N LEU A 89 -23.88 -2.68 -35.32
CA LEU A 89 -23.45 -4.03 -34.98
C LEU A 89 -23.56 -4.30 -33.48
N ASN A 90 -23.74 -5.58 -33.17
CA ASN A 90 -23.50 -6.16 -31.86
C ASN A 90 -22.19 -6.96 -31.89
N ALA A 91 -21.25 -6.63 -31.01
CA ALA A 91 -20.03 -7.41 -30.84
C ALA A 91 -20.02 -8.05 -29.45
N LYS A 92 -19.61 -9.32 -29.39
CA LYS A 92 -19.41 -10.06 -28.14
C LYS A 92 -18.02 -10.68 -28.16
N LEU A 93 -17.23 -10.34 -27.16
CA LEU A 93 -15.95 -10.97 -26.84
C LEU A 93 -16.20 -11.91 -25.66
N GLN A 94 -15.89 -13.19 -25.84
CA GLN A 94 -16.05 -14.18 -24.78
C GLN A 94 -14.70 -14.79 -24.39
N ASN A 95 -14.48 -14.93 -23.08
CA ASN A 95 -13.28 -15.52 -22.50
C ASN A 95 -11.97 -14.86 -22.99
N LEU A 96 -11.98 -13.55 -23.23
CA LEU A 96 -10.78 -12.82 -23.62
C LEU A 96 -9.80 -12.82 -22.45
N SER A 97 -8.58 -13.30 -22.65
CA SER A 97 -7.52 -13.25 -21.63
C SER A 97 -6.46 -12.21 -22.02
N PRO A 98 -6.51 -10.99 -21.44
CA PRO A 98 -5.53 -9.97 -21.76
C PRO A 98 -4.13 -10.39 -21.30
N PRO A 99 -3.07 -10.12 -22.10
CA PRO A 99 -1.70 -10.28 -21.64
C PRO A 99 -1.42 -9.57 -20.32
N ARG A 100 -0.57 -10.16 -19.47
CA ARG A 100 -0.34 -9.71 -18.08
C ARG A 100 0.06 -8.23 -17.94
N TYR A 101 0.75 -7.67 -18.94
CA TYR A 101 1.19 -6.28 -18.92
C TYR A 101 0.07 -5.26 -19.21
N ILE A 102 -1.01 -5.65 -19.91
CA ILE A 102 -2.16 -4.76 -20.13
C ILE A 102 -3.27 -4.92 -19.09
N GLN A 103 -3.24 -6.00 -18.30
CA GLN A 103 -4.22 -6.29 -17.26
C GLN A 103 -4.53 -5.08 -16.34
N PRO A 104 -3.55 -4.31 -15.83
CA PRO A 104 -3.82 -3.14 -14.99
C PRO A 104 -4.68 -2.04 -15.64
N PHE A 105 -4.73 -1.99 -16.97
CA PHE A 105 -5.53 -1.03 -17.73
C PHE A 105 -6.95 -1.54 -18.04
N VAL A 106 -7.16 -2.85 -17.92
CA VAL A 106 -8.46 -3.50 -18.12
C VAL A 106 -9.18 -3.67 -16.77
N TRP A 107 -8.44 -4.01 -15.73
CA TRP A 107 -8.94 -4.21 -14.36
C TRP A 107 -8.97 -2.89 -13.62
N TRP A 108 -10.05 -2.13 -13.73
CA TRP A 108 -10.15 -0.83 -13.06
C TRP A 108 -10.32 -1.01 -11.55
N HIS A 109 -9.57 -0.23 -10.77
CA HIS A 109 -9.60 -0.25 -9.31
C HIS A 109 -10.06 1.12 -8.79
N PRO A 110 -10.96 1.17 -7.79
CA PRO A 110 -11.55 2.43 -7.33
C PRO A 110 -10.55 3.33 -6.58
N GLN A 111 -9.49 2.76 -6.00
CA GLN A 111 -8.49 3.51 -5.21
C GLN A 111 -7.13 3.71 -5.90
N TYR A 112 -6.86 3.00 -6.99
CA TYR A 112 -5.55 3.06 -7.66
C TYR A 112 -5.79 3.26 -9.15
N THR A 113 -5.06 4.20 -9.73
CA THR A 113 -5.06 4.40 -11.18
C THR A 113 -4.47 3.16 -11.88
N SER A 114 -4.85 2.95 -13.14
CA SER A 114 -4.26 1.88 -13.95
C SER A 114 -2.73 1.99 -14.06
N PHE A 115 -2.19 3.21 -14.04
CA PHE A 115 -0.74 3.44 -14.06
C PHE A 115 -0.09 3.03 -12.74
N GLU A 116 -0.66 3.39 -11.59
CA GLU A 116 -0.16 2.95 -10.28
C GLU A 116 -0.24 1.43 -10.13
N MET A 117 -1.31 0.80 -10.60
CA MET A 117 -1.42 -0.66 -10.61
C MET A 117 -0.38 -1.32 -11.52
N TYR A 118 -0.13 -0.72 -12.69
CA TYR A 118 0.91 -1.18 -13.60
C TYR A 118 2.30 -1.04 -12.96
N ALA A 119 2.61 0.13 -12.39
CA ALA A 119 3.84 0.37 -11.65
C ALA A 119 3.98 -0.62 -10.48
N ASN A 120 2.94 -0.82 -9.68
CA ASN A 120 2.95 -1.74 -8.57
C ASN A 120 3.29 -3.19 -8.98
N ASN A 121 2.80 -3.63 -10.15
CA ASN A 121 3.11 -4.96 -10.70
C ASN A 121 4.55 -5.06 -11.22
N ILE A 122 5.05 -4.02 -11.92
CA ILE A 122 6.43 -3.95 -12.44
C ILE A 122 7.45 -3.88 -11.30
N PHE A 123 7.18 -3.01 -10.32
CA PHE A 123 8.05 -2.78 -9.17
C PHE A 123 7.79 -3.76 -8.02
N LYS A 124 6.98 -4.80 -8.21
CA LYS A 124 6.68 -5.83 -7.17
C LYS A 124 6.28 -5.22 -5.81
N GLY A 125 5.43 -4.21 -5.76
CA GLY A 125 5.04 -3.58 -4.48
C GLY A 125 5.96 -2.47 -3.97
N GLN A 126 7.13 -2.27 -4.60
CA GLN A 126 8.17 -1.32 -4.16
C GLN A 126 7.86 0.15 -4.46
N GLN A 127 6.73 0.46 -5.10
CA GLN A 127 6.29 1.85 -5.28
C GLN A 127 5.93 2.49 -3.94
N PHE A 128 5.30 1.72 -3.05
CA PHE A 128 4.98 2.13 -1.67
C PHE A 128 5.43 1.00 -0.74
N PRO A 129 6.73 0.97 -0.39
CA PRO A 129 7.30 -0.06 0.45
C PRO A 129 6.63 0.02 1.82
N THR A 130 6.12 -1.12 2.27
CA THR A 130 5.36 -1.23 3.52
C THR A 130 5.96 -2.33 4.36
N CYS A 131 6.39 -1.97 5.55
CA CYS A 131 6.79 -2.89 6.60
C CYS A 131 5.60 -3.15 7.53
N VAL A 132 5.46 -4.39 8.01
CA VAL A 132 4.39 -4.78 8.93
C VAL A 132 4.97 -5.62 10.05
N VAL A 133 4.59 -5.33 11.29
CA VAL A 133 4.80 -6.22 12.44
C VAL A 133 3.44 -6.51 13.06
N ASP A 134 3.03 -7.77 12.98
CA ASP A 134 1.78 -8.32 13.52
C ASP A 134 2.11 -9.37 14.61
N ASN A 135 1.11 -10.06 15.16
CA ASN A 135 1.27 -10.95 16.32
C ASN A 135 2.40 -11.96 16.14
N ASN A 136 2.34 -12.78 15.08
CA ASN A 136 3.28 -13.88 14.86
C ASN A 136 4.13 -13.73 13.58
N TRP A 137 3.89 -12.68 12.82
CA TRP A 137 4.53 -12.48 11.51
C TRP A 137 4.95 -11.03 11.35
N ALA A 138 6.10 -10.86 10.72
CA ALA A 138 6.58 -9.57 10.26
C ALA A 138 6.87 -9.63 8.76
N GLN A 139 6.90 -8.46 8.13
CA GLN A 139 7.29 -8.27 6.75
C GLN A 139 8.16 -7.03 6.64
N THR A 140 9.31 -7.17 5.99
CA THR A 140 10.24 -6.08 5.69
C THR A 140 9.76 -5.21 4.54
N PHE A 141 10.43 -4.08 4.31
CA PHE A 141 10.18 -3.26 3.13
C PHE A 141 10.47 -3.97 1.80
N ASP A 142 11.36 -4.96 1.81
CA ASP A 142 11.71 -5.74 0.63
C ASP A 142 10.82 -6.96 0.40
N ASN A 143 9.64 -6.99 1.03
CA ASN A 143 8.63 -8.05 0.96
C ASN A 143 9.11 -9.42 1.49
N LYS A 144 10.10 -9.45 2.39
CA LYS A 144 10.45 -10.68 3.10
C LYS A 144 9.52 -10.86 4.29
N SER A 145 8.67 -11.88 4.24
CA SER A 145 7.83 -12.28 5.37
C SER A 145 8.54 -13.30 6.25
N TYR A 146 8.44 -13.16 7.57
CA TYR A 146 9.09 -14.07 8.51
C TYR A 146 8.33 -14.18 9.84
N PRO A 147 8.43 -15.33 10.54
CA PRO A 147 7.80 -15.48 11.84
C PRO A 147 8.55 -14.65 12.89
N ILE A 148 7.81 -14.01 13.78
CA ILE A 148 8.37 -13.20 14.87
C ILE A 148 7.66 -13.53 16.17
N LYS A 149 8.38 -13.39 17.29
CA LYS A 149 7.83 -13.46 18.63
C LYS A 149 8.44 -12.36 19.46
N LEU A 150 7.67 -11.31 19.71
CA LEU A 150 8.11 -10.19 20.53
C LEU A 150 7.91 -10.50 22.02
N GLY A 151 8.76 -9.90 22.85
CA GLY A 151 8.62 -9.90 24.30
C GLY A 151 8.07 -8.57 24.82
N LYS A 152 8.21 -8.33 26.11
CA LYS A 152 7.87 -7.07 26.79
C LYS A 152 8.96 -5.99 26.70
N CYS A 153 10.00 -6.25 25.93
CA CYS A 153 11.08 -5.29 25.68
C CYS A 153 10.77 -4.56 24.38
N TRP A 154 11.13 -3.29 24.31
CA TRP A 154 11.07 -2.52 23.06
C TRP A 154 11.99 -3.14 22.01
N HIS A 155 11.46 -3.33 20.81
CA HIS A 155 12.24 -3.72 19.65
C HIS A 155 12.24 -2.60 18.63
N ALA A 156 13.40 -2.29 18.06
CA ALA A 156 13.48 -1.34 16.95
C ALA A 156 12.83 -1.92 15.69
N MET A 157 11.60 -1.50 15.41
CA MET A 157 10.88 -1.89 14.20
C MET A 157 11.47 -1.18 12.99
N PHE A 158 11.64 0.13 13.11
CA PHE A 158 12.21 1.01 12.08
C PHE A 158 13.09 2.06 12.75
N HIS A 159 14.25 2.31 12.18
CA HIS A 159 15.14 3.39 12.59
C HIS A 159 15.81 3.95 11.35
N TYR A 160 15.78 5.28 11.20
CA TYR A 160 16.53 5.96 10.16
C TYR A 160 18.04 5.89 10.47
N THR A 161 18.84 5.53 9.49
CA THR A 161 20.30 5.47 9.61
C THR A 161 20.91 6.04 8.34
N PRO A 162 21.42 7.29 8.37
CA PRO A 162 22.05 7.91 7.21
C PRO A 162 23.19 7.05 6.67
N LYS A 163 23.45 7.11 5.36
CA LYS A 163 24.64 6.50 4.77
C LYS A 163 25.88 7.20 5.32
N GLU A 164 26.84 6.43 5.84
CA GLU A 164 28.16 6.97 6.17
C GLU A 164 28.82 7.48 4.87
N ASP A 165 29.15 8.77 4.82
CA ASP A 165 29.97 9.34 3.74
C ASP A 165 31.45 9.20 4.14
N PRO A 166 32.24 8.36 3.45
CA PRO A 166 33.66 8.17 3.77
C PRO A 166 34.53 9.40 3.49
N THR A 167 33.98 10.47 2.90
CA THR A 167 34.68 11.71 2.56
C THR A 167 34.30 12.90 3.44
N SER A 168 33.27 12.80 4.29
CA SER A 168 32.88 13.89 5.18
C SER A 168 33.70 13.86 6.47
N SER A 169 34.71 14.72 6.53
CA SER A 169 35.44 15.04 7.76
C SER A 169 34.73 16.10 8.60
N GLU A 170 33.41 16.21 8.50
CA GLU A 170 32.63 17.22 9.21
C GLU A 170 31.47 16.58 9.97
N SER A 171 31.57 16.62 11.30
CA SER A 171 30.47 16.44 12.23
C SER A 171 29.55 17.67 12.13
N THR A 172 28.68 17.72 11.12
CA THR A 172 27.59 18.69 11.09
C THR A 172 26.49 18.17 12.01
N ASN A 173 26.25 18.88 13.11
CA ASN A 173 25.18 18.63 14.08
C ASN A 173 23.76 18.94 13.52
N ASP A 174 23.53 18.69 12.23
CA ASP A 174 22.29 18.98 11.51
C ASP A 174 21.42 17.72 11.31
N TYR A 175 21.86 16.58 11.86
CA TYR A 175 21.20 15.29 11.73
C TYR A 175 20.03 15.07 12.70
N ASP A 176 19.82 15.97 13.68
CA ASP A 176 18.84 15.77 14.76
C ASP A 176 17.36 16.00 14.34
N GLU A 177 17.09 16.70 13.24
CA GLU A 177 15.71 17.04 12.82
C GLU A 177 15.02 15.91 12.00
N ASP A 178 15.79 15.01 11.39
CA ASP A 178 15.29 13.90 10.57
C ASP A 178 15.25 12.55 11.31
N GLU A 179 15.67 12.51 12.58
CA GLU A 179 15.68 11.28 13.37
C GLU A 179 14.25 10.82 13.67
N ILE A 180 13.88 9.70 13.05
CA ILE A 180 12.66 8.97 13.37
C ILE A 180 12.97 7.50 13.68
N SER A 181 12.45 7.06 14.82
CA SER A 181 12.48 5.66 15.24
C SER A 181 11.08 5.19 15.60
N ILE A 182 10.76 3.97 15.21
CA ILE A 182 9.51 3.31 15.55
C ILE A 182 9.86 2.02 16.27
N LEU A 183 9.36 1.92 17.49
CA LEU A 183 9.61 0.84 18.42
C LEU A 183 8.30 0.09 18.69
N VAL A 184 8.40 -1.22 18.84
CA VAL A 184 7.24 -2.10 19.07
C VAL A 184 7.56 -3.12 20.16
N GLN A 185 6.57 -3.42 20.99
CA GLN A 185 6.64 -4.50 21.97
C GLN A 185 5.28 -5.19 22.13
N GLU A 186 5.27 -6.37 22.75
CA GLU A 186 4.00 -6.97 23.19
C GLU A 186 3.41 -6.18 24.35
N ALA A 187 2.10 -5.95 24.30
CA ALA A 187 1.35 -5.39 25.40
C ALA A 187 1.14 -6.44 26.51
N SER A 188 0.31 -6.10 27.50
CA SER A 188 -0.02 -7.02 28.60
C SER A 188 -0.75 -8.29 28.12
N SER A 189 -1.49 -8.21 27.00
CA SER A 189 -2.07 -9.37 26.34
C SER A 189 -1.17 -9.82 25.18
N SER A 190 -1.04 -11.13 24.98
CA SER A 190 -0.07 -11.73 24.03
C SER A 190 -0.42 -11.56 22.54
N ASN A 191 -1.40 -10.71 22.23
CA ASN A 191 -1.92 -10.49 20.88
C ASN A 191 -2.10 -9.00 20.58
N GLU A 192 -1.74 -8.15 21.54
CA GLU A 192 -1.80 -6.72 21.40
C GLU A 192 -0.37 -6.19 21.48
N LYS A 193 -0.13 -5.08 20.80
CA LYS A 193 1.19 -4.45 20.75
C LYS A 193 1.11 -3.08 21.36
N GLU A 194 2.24 -2.60 21.82
CA GLU A 194 2.41 -1.18 22.13
C GLU A 194 3.38 -0.59 21.13
N LEU A 195 3.16 0.67 20.79
CA LEU A 195 3.91 1.39 19.77
C LEU A 195 4.50 2.64 20.39
N MET A 196 5.78 2.88 20.13
CA MET A 196 6.44 4.14 20.46
C MET A 196 7.09 4.70 19.21
N ILE A 197 6.76 5.93 18.86
CA ILE A 197 7.38 6.69 17.78
C ILE A 197 8.22 7.78 18.45
N VAL A 198 9.52 7.75 18.20
CA VAL A 198 10.47 8.81 18.57
C VAL A 198 10.66 9.66 17.32
N LEU A 199 10.30 10.93 17.41
CA LEU A 199 10.37 11.88 16.30
C LEU A 199 11.11 13.13 16.78
N GLY A 200 12.40 13.21 16.47
CA GLY A 200 13.33 14.14 17.12
C GLY A 200 13.22 14.01 18.65
N GLY A 201 12.93 15.11 19.33
CA GLY A 201 12.74 15.14 20.79
C GLY A 201 11.37 14.70 21.31
N TYR A 202 10.46 14.22 20.45
CA TYR A 202 9.09 13.87 20.84
C TYR A 202 8.88 12.36 20.92
N ASN A 203 8.34 11.90 22.05
CA ASN A 203 7.95 10.52 22.28
C ASN A 203 6.43 10.40 22.18
N ILE A 204 5.95 9.75 21.11
CA ILE A 204 4.54 9.46 20.87
C ILE A 204 4.30 7.98 21.18
N TYR A 205 3.58 7.71 22.25
CA TYR A 205 3.28 6.37 22.71
C TYR A 205 1.81 6.03 22.44
N MET A 206 1.54 4.85 21.91
CA MET A 206 0.21 4.38 21.59
C MET A 206 -0.06 3.03 22.25
N GLN A 207 -1.14 2.97 23.02
CA GLN A 207 -1.60 1.76 23.70
C GLN A 207 -2.91 1.24 23.09
N PRO A 208 -3.04 -0.09 22.98
CA PRO A 208 -4.23 -0.72 22.42
C PRO A 208 -5.45 -0.42 23.32
N THR A 209 -6.61 -0.29 22.70
CA THR A 209 -7.89 -0.16 23.41
C THR A 209 -8.86 -1.23 22.94
N PRO A 210 -9.73 -1.75 23.82
CA PRO A 210 -10.68 -2.77 23.44
C PRO A 210 -11.75 -2.25 22.47
N GLY A 211 -12.18 -3.12 21.55
CA GLY A 211 -13.26 -2.85 20.61
C GLY A 211 -12.85 -1.95 19.44
N ASN A 212 -13.78 -1.12 18.96
CA ASN A 212 -13.55 -0.20 17.83
C ASN A 212 -13.08 1.20 18.30
N SER A 213 -12.61 1.33 19.54
CA SER A 213 -12.12 2.60 20.06
C SER A 213 -10.73 2.89 19.49
N PRO A 214 -10.38 4.16 19.22
CA PRO A 214 -9.01 4.54 18.89
C PRO A 214 -8.05 4.22 20.04
N ALA A 215 -6.82 3.87 19.69
CA ALA A 215 -5.73 3.70 20.65
C ALA A 215 -5.58 4.93 21.57
N GLN A 216 -5.18 4.67 22.82
CA GLN A 216 -4.79 5.75 23.73
C GLN A 216 -3.43 6.28 23.30
N VAL A 217 -3.34 7.58 23.03
CA VAL A 217 -2.09 8.24 22.61
C VAL A 217 -1.61 9.19 23.69
N THR A 218 -0.33 9.12 24.01
CA THR A 218 0.36 10.10 24.84
C THR A 218 1.55 10.67 24.08
N VAL A 219 1.72 11.99 24.15
CA VAL A 219 2.86 12.71 23.57
C VAL A 219 3.64 13.33 24.73
N ASN A 220 4.89 12.92 24.91
CA ASN A 220 5.74 13.35 26.03
C ASN A 220 5.06 13.16 27.40
N GLY A 221 4.25 12.10 27.55
CA GLY A 221 3.51 11.76 28.77
C GLY A 221 2.16 12.49 28.93
N GLN A 222 1.81 13.44 28.07
CA GLN A 222 0.49 14.08 28.08
C GLN A 222 -0.47 13.35 27.15
N GLN A 223 -1.68 13.06 27.64
CA GLN A 223 -2.71 12.42 26.85
C GLN A 223 -3.15 13.33 25.68
N THR A 224 -3.14 12.78 24.48
CA THR A 224 -3.54 13.49 23.26
C THR A 224 -4.77 12.82 22.65
N PRO A 225 -5.83 13.57 22.35
CA PRO A 225 -7.03 12.98 21.76
C PRO A 225 -6.75 12.49 20.34
N VAL A 226 -7.37 11.36 19.98
CA VAL A 226 -7.44 10.88 18.59
C VAL A 226 -8.89 10.66 18.23
N SER A 227 -9.32 11.24 17.11
CA SER A 227 -10.72 11.28 16.71
C SER A 227 -10.97 10.57 15.39
N LYS A 228 -12.20 10.08 15.22
CA LYS A 228 -12.70 9.53 13.95
C LYS A 228 -13.25 10.58 13.00
N SER A 229 -13.53 11.78 13.49
CA SER A 229 -14.23 12.84 12.76
C SER A 229 -13.37 14.04 12.42
N TYR A 230 -12.18 14.17 13.03
CA TYR A 230 -11.28 15.28 12.78
C TYR A 230 -9.82 14.85 12.89
N LEU A 231 -8.96 15.61 12.23
CA LEU A 231 -7.51 15.48 12.27
C LEU A 231 -6.98 16.14 13.55
N THR A 232 -6.10 15.45 14.27
CA THR A 232 -5.33 16.03 15.38
C THR A 232 -3.94 16.35 14.88
N GLU A 233 -3.50 17.59 15.10
CA GLU A 233 -2.17 18.06 14.69
C GLU A 233 -1.26 18.21 15.92
N LEU A 234 -0.03 17.74 15.78
CA LEU A 234 1.06 17.93 16.71
C LEU A 234 1.96 19.03 16.16
N PHE A 235 2.42 19.92 17.03
CA PHE A 235 3.28 21.03 16.67
C PHE A 235 4.61 20.94 17.42
N ASP A 236 5.68 21.37 16.75
CA ASP A 236 6.98 21.57 17.38
C ASP A 236 6.98 22.83 18.27
N GLN A 237 8.13 23.14 18.88
CA GLN A 237 8.28 24.35 19.72
C GLN A 237 8.19 25.65 18.92
N ASN A 238 8.39 25.60 17.60
CA ASN A 238 8.36 26.73 16.68
C ASN A 238 6.95 26.94 16.06
N GLY A 239 6.00 26.05 16.34
CA GLY A 239 4.66 26.07 15.78
C GLY A 239 4.54 25.42 14.39
N ASN A 240 5.57 24.74 13.90
CA ASN A 240 5.48 23.94 12.68
C ASN A 240 4.78 22.61 12.96
N THR A 241 4.07 22.09 11.98
CA THR A 241 3.41 20.78 12.09
C THR A 241 4.45 19.67 12.14
N LEU A 242 4.52 19.01 13.29
CA LEU A 242 5.37 17.85 13.54
C LEU A 242 4.74 16.58 12.94
N ALA A 243 3.48 16.33 13.26
CA ALA A 243 2.74 15.16 12.79
C ALA A 243 1.24 15.37 12.88
N GLN A 244 0.49 14.52 12.18
CA GLN A 244 -0.96 14.53 12.16
C GLN A 244 -1.49 13.13 12.45
N MET A 245 -2.62 13.04 13.13
CA MET A 245 -3.26 11.75 13.41
C MET A 245 -4.77 11.79 13.41
N TYR A 246 -5.38 10.69 12.98
CA TYR A 246 -6.82 10.45 13.04
C TYR A 246 -7.09 8.95 13.16
N ALA A 247 -8.31 8.59 13.57
CA ALA A 247 -8.75 7.20 13.63
C ALA A 247 -9.74 6.87 12.52
N ARG A 248 -9.64 5.65 11.98
CA ARG A 248 -10.66 5.11 11.08
C ARG A 248 -11.89 4.62 11.86
N PRO A 249 -13.03 4.36 11.19
CA PRO A 249 -14.24 3.86 11.86
C PRO A 249 -14.02 2.61 12.72
N ASN A 250 -13.08 1.75 12.34
CA ASN A 250 -12.67 0.53 13.05
C ASN A 250 -11.71 0.77 14.23
N GLY A 251 -11.31 2.01 14.53
CA GLY A 251 -10.39 2.35 15.61
C GLY A 251 -8.90 2.35 15.22
N GLU A 252 -8.55 1.93 14.00
CA GLU A 252 -7.15 2.00 13.55
C GLU A 252 -6.70 3.46 13.45
N VAL A 253 -5.60 3.78 14.12
CA VAL A 253 -4.97 5.10 14.13
C VAL A 253 -4.03 5.23 12.93
N HIS A 254 -4.18 6.32 12.18
CA HIS A 254 -3.28 6.74 11.12
C HIS A 254 -2.48 7.91 11.66
N PHE A 255 -1.16 7.77 11.66
CA PHE A 255 -0.20 8.80 12.04
C PHE A 255 0.63 9.16 10.82
N TYR A 256 0.82 10.46 10.60
CA TYR A 256 1.56 10.98 9.46
C TYR A 256 2.54 12.06 9.90
N ALA A 257 3.84 11.78 9.77
CA ALA A 257 4.90 12.74 9.95
C ALA A 257 5.30 13.25 8.57
N ALA A 258 4.81 14.44 8.20
CA ALA A 258 4.91 14.95 6.83
C ALA A 258 6.34 15.37 6.47
N GLN A 259 7.11 15.90 7.42
CA GLN A 259 8.50 16.32 7.17
C GLN A 259 9.40 15.11 6.88
N GLN A 260 9.17 14.00 7.58
CA GLN A 260 9.87 12.73 7.41
C GLN A 260 9.20 11.84 6.34
N ASP A 261 8.08 12.26 5.74
CA ASP A 261 7.28 11.45 4.83
C ASP A 261 6.98 10.00 5.31
N ILE A 262 6.73 9.82 6.62
CA ILE A 262 6.41 8.53 7.22
C ILE A 262 4.93 8.45 7.56
N ASN A 263 4.28 7.36 7.12
CA ASN A 263 2.92 7.01 7.51
C ASN A 263 2.92 5.74 8.35
N VAL A 264 2.30 5.80 9.53
CA VAL A 264 2.12 4.66 10.43
C VAL A 264 0.64 4.35 10.59
N GLN A 265 0.28 3.07 10.49
CA GLN A 265 -1.08 2.57 10.70
C GLN A 265 -1.04 1.55 11.83
N TYR A 266 -1.86 1.77 12.85
CA TYR A 266 -1.83 1.00 14.09
C TYR A 266 -3.24 0.62 14.53
N ASP A 267 -3.51 -0.68 14.64
CA ASP A 267 -4.83 -1.22 15.01
C ASP A 267 -4.87 -1.89 16.40
N GLY A 268 -3.80 -1.76 17.20
CA GLY A 268 -3.67 -2.43 18.49
C GLY A 268 -3.05 -3.82 18.42
N THR A 269 -3.15 -4.51 17.28
CA THR A 269 -2.58 -5.85 17.08
C THR A 269 -1.39 -5.84 16.11
N ALA A 270 -1.38 -4.88 15.19
CA ALA A 270 -0.33 -4.72 14.22
C ALA A 270 0.06 -3.26 14.00
N VAL A 271 1.32 -3.08 13.64
CA VAL A 271 1.92 -1.81 13.23
C VAL A 271 2.31 -1.94 11.77
N LYS A 272 1.92 -0.97 10.94
CA LYS A 272 2.33 -0.88 9.53
C LYS A 272 3.03 0.43 9.31
N VAL A 273 4.22 0.39 8.73
CA VAL A 273 5.02 1.57 8.40
C VAL A 273 5.15 1.66 6.89
N LYS A 274 4.81 2.81 6.33
CA LYS A 274 5.07 3.15 4.94
C LYS A 274 6.11 4.26 4.91
N ALA A 275 7.19 3.99 4.20
CA ALA A 275 8.28 4.94 4.00
C ALA A 275 8.41 5.31 2.53
N GLN A 276 8.86 6.53 2.25
CA GLN A 276 9.21 6.95 0.90
C GLN A 276 10.50 6.29 0.42
N ASN A 277 10.71 6.31 -0.89
CA ASN A 277 11.92 5.78 -1.50
C ASN A 277 13.21 6.54 -1.11
N SER A 278 13.11 7.72 -0.48
CA SER A 278 14.26 8.45 0.08
C SER A 278 15.01 7.61 1.12
N TYR A 279 14.29 6.84 1.94
CA TYR A 279 14.86 5.97 2.98
C TYR A 279 15.59 4.73 2.44
N ARG A 280 15.74 4.58 1.12
CA ARG A 280 16.37 3.38 0.55
C ARG A 280 17.81 3.22 1.03
N SER A 281 18.09 2.04 1.58
CA SER A 281 19.36 1.69 2.21
C SER A 281 19.74 2.54 3.42
N GLU A 282 18.79 3.29 3.98
CA GLU A 282 18.96 4.18 5.14
C GLU A 282 18.04 3.77 6.30
N THR A 283 17.68 2.49 6.36
CA THR A 283 16.85 1.94 7.43
C THR A 283 17.54 0.76 8.11
N ARG A 284 17.31 0.65 9.41
CA ARG A 284 17.59 -0.54 10.22
C ARG A 284 16.38 -0.89 11.09
N GLY A 285 16.39 -2.09 11.66
CA GLY A 285 15.28 -2.61 12.46
C GLY A 285 14.63 -3.85 11.87
N LEU A 286 13.54 -4.29 12.49
CA LEU A 286 12.72 -5.41 12.03
C LEU A 286 12.19 -5.21 10.60
N CYS A 287 12.10 -3.96 10.12
CA CYS A 287 11.69 -3.63 8.76
C CYS A 287 12.75 -3.89 7.67
N GLY A 288 13.97 -4.29 8.05
CA GLY A 288 15.04 -4.65 7.12
C GLY A 288 15.86 -3.45 6.61
N THR A 289 16.67 -3.71 5.58
CA THR A 289 17.66 -2.78 5.02
C THR A 289 17.10 -1.83 3.96
N PHE A 290 15.93 -2.17 3.41
CA PHE A 290 15.20 -1.41 2.41
C PHE A 290 16.03 -1.05 1.17
N ASN A 291 16.71 -2.05 0.61
CA ASN A 291 17.61 -1.88 -0.54
C ASN A 291 17.18 -2.72 -1.77
N THR A 292 15.95 -3.25 -1.77
CA THR A 292 15.39 -4.19 -2.75
C THR A 292 15.98 -5.60 -2.72
N GLN A 293 16.77 -5.95 -1.69
CA GLN A 293 17.42 -7.25 -1.57
C GLN A 293 16.93 -8.01 -0.32
N PRO A 294 15.90 -8.85 -0.45
CA PRO A 294 15.38 -9.65 0.67
C PRO A 294 16.43 -10.55 1.36
N VAL A 295 17.51 -10.88 0.64
CA VAL A 295 18.56 -11.77 1.15
C VAL A 295 19.34 -11.14 2.33
N ASP A 296 19.46 -9.82 2.37
CA ASP A 296 20.21 -9.11 3.41
C ASP A 296 19.33 -8.39 4.45
N ASP A 297 18.00 -8.47 4.31
CA ASP A 297 17.04 -7.88 5.26
C ASP A 297 17.29 -8.28 6.72
N PHE A 298 17.93 -9.42 6.97
CA PHE A 298 18.28 -9.88 8.32
C PHE A 298 19.65 -9.41 8.77
N THR A 299 20.01 -8.18 8.39
CA THR A 299 21.23 -7.51 8.85
C THR A 299 21.05 -7.03 10.28
N THR A 300 21.91 -7.47 11.20
CA THR A 300 21.93 -7.03 12.61
C THR A 300 22.48 -5.61 12.74
N PRO A 301 22.34 -4.96 13.91
CA PRO A 301 22.97 -3.66 14.16
C PRO A 301 24.51 -3.68 13.94
N GLN A 302 25.16 -4.82 14.12
CA GLN A 302 26.60 -4.99 13.90
C GLN A 302 26.97 -5.32 12.44
N GLY A 303 26.00 -5.34 11.52
CA GLY A 303 26.23 -5.57 10.10
C GLY A 303 26.30 -7.05 9.66
N TYR A 304 25.98 -8.01 10.53
CA TYR A 304 25.97 -9.43 10.17
C TYR A 304 24.61 -9.83 9.58
N ILE A 305 24.62 -10.65 8.53
CA ILE A 305 23.38 -11.21 7.96
C ILE A 305 23.06 -12.53 8.65
N LEU A 306 21.94 -12.60 9.35
CA LEU A 306 21.46 -13.83 9.98
C LEU A 306 20.48 -14.59 9.09
N GLN A 307 20.38 -15.90 9.33
CA GLN A 307 19.38 -16.75 8.66
C GLN A 307 18.17 -17.02 9.57
N ASN A 308 18.38 -17.08 10.88
CA ASN A 308 17.32 -17.35 11.85
C ASN A 308 16.53 -16.05 12.15
N PRO A 309 15.23 -15.99 11.82
CA PRO A 309 14.42 -14.79 12.04
C PRO A 309 14.25 -14.43 13.53
N TYR A 310 14.28 -15.41 14.43
CA TYR A 310 14.14 -15.17 15.86
C TYR A 310 15.41 -14.55 16.47
N GLU A 311 16.58 -15.03 16.05
CA GLU A 311 17.86 -14.44 16.44
C GLU A 311 18.00 -13.02 15.88
N PHE A 312 17.63 -12.82 14.61
CA PHE A 312 17.54 -11.50 14.00
C PHE A 312 16.66 -10.54 14.80
N ALA A 313 15.42 -10.94 15.12
CA ALA A 313 14.52 -10.09 15.89
C ALA A 313 15.11 -9.75 17.27
N ALA A 314 15.76 -10.71 17.94
CA ALA A 314 16.39 -10.48 19.25
C ALA A 314 17.53 -9.45 19.19
N THR A 315 18.24 -9.32 18.06
CA THR A 315 19.32 -8.31 17.92
C THR A 315 18.82 -6.86 17.94
N TYR A 316 17.52 -6.65 17.75
CA TYR A 316 16.88 -5.33 17.79
C TYR A 316 16.11 -5.07 19.08
N ALA A 317 16.19 -5.96 20.07
CA ALA A 317 15.67 -5.69 21.40
C ALA A 317 16.54 -4.63 22.10
N LEU A 318 15.90 -3.61 22.66
CA LEU A 318 16.54 -2.58 23.47
C LEU A 318 16.61 -3.05 24.93
N GLU A 319 17.78 -2.94 25.54
CA GLU A 319 17.94 -3.17 26.97
C GLU A 319 17.18 -2.10 27.76
N SER A 320 16.40 -2.54 28.74
CA SER A 320 15.61 -1.70 29.65
C SER A 320 16.42 -1.23 30.85
#